data_AF-A0A1C5GRG3-F1
#
_entry.id   AF-A0A1C5GRG3-F1
#
_cell.length_a   1.000
_cell.length_b   1.000
_cell.length_c   1.000
_cell.angle_alpha   90.00
_cell.angle_beta   90.00
_cell.angle_gamma   90.00
#
_symmetry.space_group_name_H-M   'P 1'
#
loop_
_entity.id
_entity.type
_entity.pdbx_description
1 polymer ?
#
loop_
_entity_poly.entity_id
_entity_poly.type
_entity_poly.pdbx_seq_one_letter_code
_entity_poly.pdbx_strand_id
1 'polypeptide(L)'
;MIEVDPPAIRALGETIERAVGPALDACTDLLESARAITHSNFTSVVPHLAVAYVGAVEFVEEELRSKREHLTEIRSRLSSTADNWEATETASTIATR
;
A
#
# COMPACT_ATOMS: atom_id res chain seq x y z
N MET A 1 22.00 24.02 10.93
CA MET A 1 21.06 23.11 11.63
C MET A 1 19.95 22.83 10.63
N ILE A 2 19.68 21.57 10.30
CA ILE A 2 18.55 21.24 9.41
C ILE A 2 17.30 21.34 10.27
N GLU A 3 16.39 22.23 9.91
CA GLU A 3 15.08 22.34 10.56
C GLU A 3 14.20 21.24 9.97
N VAL A 4 13.87 20.24 10.80
CA VAL A 4 12.99 19.14 10.42
C VAL A 4 11.61 19.45 10.99
N ASP A 5 10.57 19.23 10.17
CA ASP A 5 9.16 19.41 10.56
C ASP A 5 8.48 18.02 10.67
N PRO A 6 8.47 17.40 11.87
CA PRO A 6 7.82 16.10 12.10
C PRO A 6 6.32 16.10 11.74
N PRO A 7 5.52 17.14 12.07
CA PRO A 7 4.15 17.28 11.55
C PRO A 7 4.04 17.19 10.02
N ALA A 8 4.91 17.87 9.27
CA ALA A 8 4.90 17.80 7.81
C ALA A 8 5.25 16.40 7.28
N ILE A 9 6.18 15.69 7.94
CA ILE A 9 6.53 14.31 7.59
C ILE A 9 5.31 13.38 7.77
N ARG A 10 4.55 13.54 8.87
CA ARG A 10 3.33 12.76 9.10
C ARG A 10 2.25 13.09 8.06
N ALA A 11 2.06 14.38 7.78
CA ALA A 11 1.11 14.84 6.76
C ALA A 11 1.43 14.31 5.36
N LEU A 12 2.72 14.15 5.03
CA LEU A 12 3.16 13.54 3.77
C LEU A 12 2.70 12.08 3.66
N GLY A 13 2.85 11.29 4.73
CA GLY A 13 2.37 9.90 4.77
C GLY A 13 0.86 9.78 4.54
N GLU A 14 0.07 10.67 5.16
CA GLU A 14 -1.37 10.74 4.91
C GLU A 14 -1.73 11.20 3.51
N THR A 15 -0.96 12.14 2.95
CA THR A 15 -1.17 12.64 1.60
C THR A 15 -0.94 11.53 0.57
N ILE A 16 0.12 10.75 0.74
CA ILE A 16 0.42 9.60 -0.12
C ILE A 16 -0.68 8.54 -0.02
N GLU A 17 -1.11 8.17 1.19
CA GLU A 17 -2.22 7.23 1.41
C GLU A 17 -3.51 7.71 0.71
N ARG A 18 -3.86 8.99 0.89
CA ARG A 18 -5.08 9.58 0.30
C ARG A 18 -5.02 9.66 -1.23
N ALA A 19 -3.84 9.88 -1.80
CA ALA A 19 -3.65 9.97 -3.24
C ALA A 19 -3.64 8.60 -3.93
N VAL A 20 -3.04 7.59 -3.29
CA VAL A 20 -2.77 6.28 -3.91
C VAL A 20 -3.79 5.22 -3.50
N GLY A 21 -4.26 5.23 -2.25
CA GLY A 21 -5.18 4.24 -1.70
C GLY A 21 -6.44 4.03 -2.56
N PRO A 22 -7.17 5.10 -2.95
CA PRO A 22 -8.37 4.96 -3.78
C PRO A 22 -8.11 4.32 -5.14
N ALA A 23 -6.93 4.52 -5.73
CA ALA A 23 -6.59 3.91 -7.01
C ALA A 23 -6.33 2.40 -6.87
N LEU A 24 -5.66 1.97 -5.78
CA LEU A 24 -5.46 0.55 -5.48
C LEU A 24 -6.79 -0.16 -5.17
N ASP A 25 -7.67 0.51 -4.43
CA ASP A 25 -9.00 -0.01 -4.11
C ASP A 25 -9.82 -0.17 -5.41
N ALA A 26 -9.81 0.83 -6.31
CA ALA A 26 -10.47 0.74 -7.62
C ALA A 26 -9.90 -0.37 -8.52
N CYS A 27 -8.58 -0.60 -8.50
CA CYS A 27 -7.97 -1.73 -9.22
C CYS A 27 -8.44 -3.08 -8.68
N THR A 28 -8.67 -3.17 -7.37
CA THR A 28 -9.17 -4.39 -6.71
C THR A 28 -10.60 -4.69 -7.15
N ASP A 29 -11.47 -3.68 -7.16
CA ASP A 29 -12.86 -3.80 -7.62
C ASP A 29 -12.94 -4.26 -9.09
N LEU A 30 -12.03 -3.76 -9.95
CA LEU A 30 -11.93 -4.18 -11.35
C LEU A 30 -11.48 -5.65 -11.47
N LEU A 31 -10.56 -6.11 -10.63
CA LEU A 31 -10.10 -7.50 -10.62
C LEU A 31 -11.22 -8.46 -10.18
N GLU A 32 -11.99 -8.08 -9.15
CA GLU A 32 -13.17 -8.84 -8.71
C GLU A 32 -14.21 -8.95 -9.82
N SER A 33 -14.44 -7.86 -10.55
CA SER A 33 -15.34 -7.85 -11.72
C SER A 33 -14.84 -8.78 -12.82
N ALA A 34 -13.52 -8.83 -13.06
CA ALA A 34 -12.92 -9.73 -14.05
C ALA A 34 -13.09 -11.20 -13.66
N ARG A 35 -12.96 -11.57 -12.37
CA ARG A 35 -13.22 -12.94 -11.87
C ARG A 35 -14.57 -13.48 -12.33
N ALA A 36 -15.61 -12.64 -12.34
CA ALA A 36 -16.96 -13.02 -12.75
C ALA A 36 -17.11 -13.35 -14.25
N ILE A 37 -16.32 -12.69 -15.12
CA ILE A 37 -16.44 -12.82 -16.58
C ILE A 37 -15.97 -14.20 -17.08
N THR A 38 -15.12 -14.90 -16.31
CA THR A 38 -14.17 -15.82 -16.95
C THR A 38 -14.19 -17.25 -16.38
N HIS A 39 -14.60 -17.43 -15.12
CA HIS A 39 -14.78 -18.77 -14.55
C HIS A 39 -15.86 -19.58 -15.29
N SER A 40 -16.94 -18.93 -15.76
CA SER A 40 -18.05 -19.58 -16.48
C SER A 40 -17.69 -19.99 -17.91
N ASN A 41 -16.77 -19.27 -18.57
CA ASN A 41 -16.44 -19.47 -19.98
C ASN A 41 -15.43 -20.60 -20.23
N PHE A 42 -14.49 -20.83 -19.30
CA PHE A 42 -13.44 -21.84 -19.51
C PHE A 42 -13.77 -23.22 -18.95
N THR A 43 -14.58 -23.30 -17.89
CA THR A 43 -14.90 -24.57 -17.21
C THR A 43 -15.71 -25.55 -18.07
N SER A 44 -16.44 -25.06 -19.07
CA SER A 44 -17.32 -25.86 -19.93
C SER A 44 -16.67 -26.37 -21.22
N VAL A 45 -15.64 -25.68 -21.73
CA VAL A 45 -15.08 -25.96 -23.07
C VAL A 45 -13.57 -26.23 -23.03
N VAL A 46 -12.82 -25.57 -22.15
CA VAL A 46 -11.35 -25.62 -22.17
C VAL A 46 -10.75 -25.55 -20.75
N PRO A 47 -10.71 -26.66 -20.00
CA PRO A 47 -10.31 -26.68 -18.58
C PRO A 47 -8.90 -26.16 -18.29
N HIS A 48 -7.95 -26.33 -19.22
CA HIS A 48 -6.57 -25.86 -19.04
C HIS A 48 -6.45 -24.33 -19.10
N LEU A 49 -7.31 -23.66 -19.88
CA LEU A 49 -7.37 -22.20 -19.90
C LEU A 49 -7.98 -21.65 -18.60
N ALA A 50 -8.86 -22.42 -17.95
CA ALA A 50 -9.39 -22.05 -16.63
C ALA A 50 -8.26 -21.98 -15.58
N VAL A 51 -7.35 -22.96 -15.58
CA VAL A 51 -6.20 -22.97 -14.66
C VAL A 51 -5.25 -21.80 -14.94
N ALA A 52 -4.92 -21.55 -16.21
CA ALA A 52 -4.07 -20.42 -16.59
C ALA A 52 -4.70 -19.06 -16.21
N TYR A 53 -6.02 -18.94 -16.37
CA TYR A 53 -6.77 -17.76 -15.97
C TYR A 53 -6.73 -17.55 -14.45
N VAL A 54 -7.01 -18.59 -13.67
CA VAL A 54 -6.96 -18.51 -12.20
C VAL A 54 -5.58 -18.07 -11.73
N GLY A 55 -4.51 -18.68 -12.27
CA GLY A 55 -3.14 -18.29 -11.91
C GLY A 55 -2.82 -16.83 -12.27
N ALA A 56 -3.31 -16.33 -13.40
CA ALA A 56 -3.12 -14.93 -13.79
C ALA A 56 -3.86 -13.97 -12.84
N VAL A 57 -5.10 -14.29 -12.45
CA VAL A 57 -5.88 -13.48 -11.51
C VAL A 57 -5.24 -13.47 -10.12
N GLU A 58 -4.85 -14.64 -9.61
CA GLU A 58 -4.19 -14.77 -8.31
C GLU A 58 -2.88 -13.99 -8.25
N PHE A 59 -2.09 -14.02 -9.33
CA PHE A 59 -0.86 -13.22 -9.44
C PHE A 59 -1.15 -11.71 -9.32
N VAL A 60 -2.17 -11.21 -10.02
CA VAL A 60 -2.51 -9.78 -9.98
C VAL A 60 -3.08 -9.39 -8.62
N GLU A 61 -3.86 -10.27 -7.98
CA GLU A 61 -4.39 -10.05 -6.63
C GLU A 61 -3.27 -9.90 -5.61
N GLU A 62 -2.29 -10.80 -5.66
CA GLU A 62 -1.12 -10.77 -4.79
C GLU A 62 -0.30 -9.49 -4.99
N GLU A 63 -0.12 -9.06 -6.24
CA GLU A 63 0.54 -7.79 -6.55
C GLU A 63 -0.22 -6.58 -6.00
N LEU A 64 -1.56 -6.55 -6.08
CA LEU A 64 -2.38 -5.47 -5.52
C LEU A 64 -2.32 -5.46 -3.99
N ARG A 65 -2.40 -6.64 -3.35
CA ARG A 65 -2.25 -6.81 -1.91
C ARG A 65 -0.89 -6.28 -1.44
N SER A 66 0.19 -6.71 -2.08
CA SER A 66 1.55 -6.25 -1.76
C SER A 66 1.69 -4.73 -1.91
N LYS A 67 1.11 -4.13 -2.95
CA LYS A 67 1.14 -2.65 -3.12
C LYS A 67 0.37 -1.93 -2.01
N ARG A 68 -0.75 -2.47 -1.53
CA ARG A 68 -1.49 -1.90 -0.39
C ARG A 68 -0.70 -2.00 0.92
N GLU A 69 0.00 -3.11 1.12
CA GLU A 69 0.90 -3.30 2.26
C GLU A 69 2.06 -2.31 2.23
N HIS A 70 2.74 -2.17 1.09
CA HIS A 70 3.81 -1.18 0.92
C HIS A 70 3.32 0.25 1.18
N LEU A 71 2.11 0.60 0.73
CA LEU A 71 1.53 1.91 0.96
C LEU A 71 1.32 2.18 2.47
N THR A 72 0.79 1.19 3.18
CA THR A 72 0.62 1.23 4.64
C THR A 72 1.98 1.34 5.35
N GLU A 73 2.98 0.59 4.87
CA GLU A 73 4.33 0.60 5.40
C GLU A 73 5.02 1.95 5.22
N ILE A 74 4.86 2.60 4.06
CA ILE A 74 5.39 3.95 3.81
C ILE A 74 4.86 4.93 4.86
N ARG A 75 3.55 4.92 5.11
CA ARG A 75 2.94 5.77 6.15
C ARG A 75 3.52 5.48 7.53
N SER A 76 3.64 4.20 7.88
CA SER A 76 4.22 3.76 9.16
C SER A 76 5.65 4.27 9.33
N ARG A 77 6.51 4.06 8.32
CA ARG A 77 7.93 4.49 8.34
C ARG A 77 8.07 6.00 8.44
N LEU A 78 7.23 6.77 7.76
CA LEU A 78 7.22 8.23 7.88
C LEU A 78 6.82 8.67 9.30
N SER A 79 5.81 8.04 9.90
CA SER A 79 5.44 8.32 11.28
C SER A 79 6.56 7.99 12.25
N SER A 80 7.17 6.81 12.15
CA SER A 80 8.30 6.43 13.01
C SER A 80 9.51 7.35 12.82
N THR A 81 9.73 7.84 11.60
CA THR A 81 10.79 8.83 11.35
C THR A 81 10.51 10.14 12.08
N ALA A 82 9.27 10.64 12.03
CA ALA A 82 8.86 11.84 12.77
C ALA A 82 9.03 11.64 14.30
N ASP A 83 8.62 10.49 14.83
CA ASP A 83 8.73 10.16 16.25
C ASP A 83 10.21 10.11 16.70
N ASN A 84 11.09 9.52 15.88
CA ASN A 84 12.53 9.45 16.17
C ASN A 84 13.19 10.84 16.18
N TRP A 85 12.75 11.75 15.31
CA TRP A 85 13.24 13.13 15.30
C TRP A 85 12.84 13.88 16.58
N GLU A 86 11.57 13.83 16.96
CA GLU A 86 11.07 14.48 18.19
C GLU A 86 11.75 13.92 19.45
N ALA A 87 11.97 12.60 19.51
CA ALA A 87 12.69 11.97 20.61
C ALA A 87 14.15 12.45 20.69
N THR A 88 14.81 12.62 19.54
CA THR A 88 16.21 13.08 19.46
C THR A 88 16.33 14.56 19.86
N GLU A 89 15.41 15.42 19.42
CA GLU A 89 15.37 16.83 19.85
C GLU A 89 15.12 16.97 21.35
N THR A 90 14.19 16.17 21.89
CA THR A 90 13.89 16.17 23.33
C THR A 90 15.11 15.74 24.14
N ALA A 91 15.79 14.66 23.74
CA ALA A 91 16.99 14.18 24.42
C ALA A 91 18.15 15.20 24.35
N SER A 92 18.33 15.86 23.19
CA SER A 92 19.35 16.90 23.02
C SER A 92 19.07 18.14 23.88
N THR A 93 17.79 18.50 24.03
CA THR A 93 17.36 19.63 24.87
C THR A 93 17.61 19.36 26.37
N ILE A 94 17.48 18.11 26.81
CA ILE A 94 17.74 17.70 28.21
C ILE A 94 19.24 17.67 28.52
N ALA A 95 20.09 17.21 27.58
CA ALA A 95 21.53 17.08 27.80
C ALA A 95 22.30 18.42 27.81
N THR A 96 21.70 19.50 27.31
CA THR A 96 22.36 20.81 27.14
C THR A 96 21.96 21.84 28.23
N ARG A 97 21.13 21.44 29.20
CA ARG A 97 20.76 22.26 30.38
C ARG A 97 21.52 21.80 31.61
#